data_AF-A0A3C1KDQ4-F1
#
_entry.id   AF-A0A3C1KDQ4-F1
#
_cell.length_a   1.000
_cell.length_b   1.000
_cell.length_c   1.000
_cell.angle_alpha   90.00
_cell.angle_beta   90.00
_cell.angle_gamma   90.00
#
_symmetry.space_group_name_H-M   'P 1'
#
loop_
_entity.id
_entity.type
_entity.pdbx_description
1 polymer ?
#
loop_
_entity_poly.entity_id
_entity_poly.type
_entity_poly.pdbx_seq_one_letter_code
_entity_poly.pdbx_strand_id
1 'polypeptide(L)' 'MDLRQLEYFVTVVDEGGFGRAAARLFAAQSTVSAGVRALEREVGASLFERDT' A
#
# COMPACT_ATOMS: atom_id res chain seq x y z
N MET A 1 -4.86 4.40 13.17
CA MET A 1 -5.28 3.73 11.94
C MET A 1 -5.99 4.73 11.07
N ASP A 2 -5.49 4.99 9.86
CA ASP A 2 -6.12 5.87 8.86
C ASP A 2 -6.75 5.02 7.75
N LEU A 3 -8.03 5.29 7.42
CA LEU A 3 -8.76 4.58 6.36
C LEU A 3 -8.03 4.61 5.02
N ARG A 4 -7.29 5.68 4.74
CA ARG A 4 -6.52 5.80 3.49
C ARG A 4 -5.38 4.78 3.39
N GLN A 5 -4.80 4.40 4.52
CA GLN A 5 -3.76 3.36 4.57
C GLN A 5 -4.35 1.98 4.25
N LEU A 6 -5.55 1.70 4.76
CA LEU A 6 -6.29 0.48 4.46
C LEU A 6 -6.73 0.43 2.99
N GLU A 7 -7.19 1.56 2.43
CA GLU A 7 -7.52 1.67 1.01
C GLU A 7 -6.29 1.35 0.13
N TYR A 8 -5.12 1.88 0.48
CA TYR A 8 -3.88 1.56 -0.23
C TYR A 8 -3.53 0.08 -0.14
N PHE A 9 -3.62 -0.52 1.05
CA PHE A 9 -3.37 -1.95 1.22
C PHE A 9 -4.30 -2.81 0.36
N VAL A 10 -5.61 -2.61 0.45
CA VAL A 10 -6.61 -3.37 -0.32
C VAL A 10 -6.40 -3.18 -1.82
N THR A 11 -6.15 -1.95 -2.27
CA THR A 11 -5.91 -1.68 -3.69
C THR A 11 -4.64 -2.39 -4.19
N VAL A 12 -3.57 -2.45 -3.39
CA VAL A 12 -2.34 -3.17 -3.78
C VAL A 12 -2.60 -4.67 -3.92
N VAL A 13 -3.41 -5.25 -3.05
CA VAL A 13 -3.84 -6.66 -3.15
C VAL A 13 -4.68 -6.89 -4.41
N ASP A 14 -5.73 -6.08 -4.61
CA ASP A 14 -6.65 -6.21 -5.75
C ASP A 14 -5.94 -6.04 -7.09
N GLU A 15 -5.04 -5.07 -7.17
CA GLU A 15 -4.26 -4.81 -8.38
C GLU A 15 -3.05 -5.73 -8.51
N GLY A 16 -2.66 -6.46 -7.46
CA GLY A 16 -1.47 -7.33 -7.44
C GLY A 16 -0.14 -6.61 -7.64
N GLY A 17 -0.05 -5.33 -7.26
CA GLY A 17 1.19 -4.56 -7.38
C GLY A 17 1.06 -3.07 -7.13
N PHE A 18 2.09 -2.49 -6.50
CA PHE A 18 2.11 -1.08 -6.09
C PHE A 18 1.97 -0.08 -7.25
N GLY A 19 2.57 -0.38 -8.42
CA GLY A 19 2.47 0.49 -9.59
C GLY A 19 1.06 0.59 -10.15
N ARG A 20 0.36 -0.56 -10.27
CA ARG A 20 -1.02 -0.62 -10.75
C ARG A 20 -1.99 0.02 -9.74
N ALA A 21 -1.78 -0.24 -8.45
CA ALA A 21 -2.55 0.43 -7.38
C ALA A 21 -2.39 1.96 -7.40
N ALA A 22 -1.17 2.46 -7.60
CA ALA A 22 -0.92 3.89 -7.70
C ALA A 22 -1.64 4.53 -8.91
N ALA A 23 -1.62 3.86 -10.06
CA ALA A 23 -2.37 4.30 -11.24
C ALA A 23 -3.88 4.34 -10.97
N ARG A 24 -4.43 3.31 -10.33
CA ARG A 24 -5.86 3.24 -9.96
C ARG A 24 -6.28 4.34 -8.97
N LEU A 25 -5.42 4.68 -8.04
CA LEU A 25 -5.67 5.70 -7.01
C LEU A 25 -5.33 7.13 -7.47
N PHE A 26 -4.89 7.31 -8.73
CA PHE A 26 -4.39 8.58 -9.25
C PHE A 26 -3.32 9.21 -8.35
N ALA A 27 -2.42 8.37 -7.83
CA ALA A 27 -1.37 8.77 -6.88
C ALA A 27 0.02 8.38 -7.40
N ALA A 28 1.06 8.99 -6.83
CA ALA A 28 2.42 8.50 -7.04
C ALA A 28 2.60 7.14 -6.33
N GLN A 29 3.38 6.23 -6.92
CA GLN A 29 3.67 4.93 -6.30
C GLN A 29 4.34 5.08 -4.93
N SER A 30 5.18 6.11 -4.75
CA SER A 30 5.81 6.42 -3.47
C SER A 30 4.78 6.77 -2.38
N THR A 31 3.67 7.41 -2.74
CA THR A 31 2.56 7.72 -1.81
C THR A 31 1.89 6.45 -1.30
N VAL A 32 1.55 5.53 -2.21
CA VAL A 32 0.94 4.24 -1.85
C VAL A 32 1.90 3.42 -0.99
N SER A 33 3.18 3.33 -1.39
CA SER A 33 4.20 2.60 -0.63
C SER A 33 4.41 3.19 0.77
N ALA A 34 4.43 4.52 0.91
CA ALA A 34 4.59 5.17 2.20
C ALA A 34 3.39 4.92 3.13
N GLY A 35 2.16 4.93 2.59
CA GLY A 35 0.96 4.65 3.38
C GLY A 35 0.88 3.19 3.82
N VAL A 36 1.22 2.24 2.95
CA VAL A 36 1.33 0.81 3.33
C VAL A 36 2.41 0.62 4.41
N ARG A 37 3.59 1.24 4.26
CA ARG A 37 4.64 1.18 5.30
C ARG A 37 4.19 1.78 6.64
N ALA A 38 3.33 2.79 6.61
CA ALA A 38 2.77 3.35 7.83
C ALA A 38 1.80 2.36 8.49
N LEU A 39 0.98 1.67 7.70
CA LEU A 39 0.11 0.60 8.18
C LEU A 39 0.91 -0.55 8.80
N GLU A 40 1.94 -1.04 8.10
CA GLU A 40 2.85 -2.10 8.57
C GLU A 40 3.46 -1.75 9.95
N ARG A 41 3.87 -0.50 10.14
CA ARG A 41 4.39 -0.02 11.44
C ARG A 41 3.32 0.00 12.52
N GLU A 42 2.10 0.38 12.19
CA GLU A 42 1.00 0.45 13.15
C GLU A 42 0.57 -0.95 13.62
N VAL A 43 0.49 -1.91 12.70
CA VAL A 43 0.12 -3.29 13.02
C VAL A 43 1.29 -4.11 13.57
N GLY A 44 2.53 -3.62 13.43
CA GLY A 44 3.74 -4.28 13.93
C GLY A 44 4.19 -5.48 13.10
N ALA A 45 3.78 -5.58 11.83
CA ALA A 45 4.08 -6.69 10.94
C ALA A 45 4.25 -6.23 9.49
N SER A 46 5.05 -6.97 8.72
CA SER A 46 5.09 -6.82 7.25
C SER A 46 3.78 -7.32 6.66
N LEU A 47 3.15 -6.54 5.79
CA LEU A 47 1.89 -6.91 5.14
C LEU A 47 2.12 -7.41 3.71
N PHE A 48 3.28 -7.10 3.14
CA PHE A 48 3.73 -7.64 1.86
C PHE A 48 5.15 -8.19 1.99
N GLU A 49 5.42 -9.25 1.23
CA GLU A 49 6.78 -9.69 0.92
C GLU A 49 7.30 -8.83 -0.24
N ARG A 50 8.54 -8.35 -0.14
CA ARG A 50 9.15 -7.51 -1.19
C ARG A 50 10.17 -8.32 -1.94
N ASP A 51 9.78 -8.79 -3.11
CA ASP A 51 10.70 -9.33 -4.09
C ASP A 51 11.34 -8.19 -4.90
N THR A 52 12.61 -8.37 -5.28
CA THR A 52 13.40 -7.35 -6.00
C THR A 52 13.17 -7.47 -7.51
#